data_AF-A0A3N7CGY2-F1
#
_entry.id   AF-A0A3N7CGY2-F1
#
_cell.length_a   1.000
_cell.length_b   1.000
_cell.length_c   1.000
_cell.angle_alpha   90.00
_cell.angle_beta   90.00
_cell.angle_gamma   90.00
#
_symmetry.space_group_name_H-M   'P 1'
#
loop_
_entity.id
_entity.type
_entity.pdbx_description
1 polymer ?
#
loop_
_entity_poly.entity_id
_entity_poly.type
_entity_poly.pdbx_seq_one_letter_code
_entity_poly.pdbx_strand_id
1 'polypeptide(L)'
;MMKNKINLLRICLILVMGSIALSACKKNLPDERLSIANDSQYTQYLYQPVLGRNTLFANNFQYGNSSRPLDFKIVNMRTFNGEPAPELTNNYPVTVWKTAYDGTEKSLAAIEAKRTIENHPLFEVRPHSGEFMMWAAANSNMVKAQPDSGYVFDVEMSNSGGRKYYQNFRLRPLRERPYEPSNLDPITGQGTSVSVNPTSVFITGERGQLLNTRDDVQVLFKKVGNGNSLTFKFADTLSNPIDPNKFAATDWANLVHGFNMVKDAGKVKYEVAYPIPCSAYPTKYTTLSGDQASVVFRFNRQAFGNIQQKCFLSFNFNIYQKGDWEITFWFKRDKPKFDND
;
A
#
# COMPACT_ATOMS: atom_id res chain seq x y z
N MET A 1 -29.79 31.71 -76.35
CA MET A 1 -30.10 31.45 -74.91
C MET A 1 -29.74 30.03 -74.43
N MET A 2 -29.74 29.00 -75.30
CA MET A 2 -29.50 27.59 -74.90
C MET A 2 -28.01 27.22 -74.65
N LYS A 3 -27.06 27.82 -75.41
CA LYS A 3 -25.61 27.54 -75.26
C LYS A 3 -25.02 27.98 -73.90
N ASN A 4 -25.49 29.09 -73.33
CA ASN A 4 -25.01 29.57 -72.02
C ASN A 4 -25.46 28.67 -70.85
N LYS A 5 -26.64 28.05 -70.94
CA LYS A 5 -27.13 27.11 -69.92
C LYS A 5 -26.32 25.80 -69.90
N ILE A 6 -25.87 25.33 -71.07
CA ILE A 6 -25.02 24.13 -71.19
C ILE A 6 -23.62 24.36 -70.62
N ASN A 7 -23.03 25.54 -70.86
CA ASN A 7 -21.72 25.88 -70.28
C ASN A 7 -21.79 26.09 -68.77
N LEU A 8 -22.86 26.70 -68.26
CA LEU A 8 -23.08 26.85 -66.82
C LEU A 8 -23.27 25.49 -66.13
N LEU A 9 -23.99 24.56 -66.78
CA LEU A 9 -24.18 23.19 -66.30
C LEU A 9 -22.85 22.42 -66.25
N ARG A 10 -21.99 22.58 -67.27
CA ARG A 10 -20.65 21.95 -67.31
C ARG A 10 -19.72 22.49 -66.21
N ILE A 11 -19.74 23.80 -65.96
CA ILE A 11 -18.95 24.42 -64.88
C ILE A 11 -19.46 23.94 -63.51
N CYS A 12 -20.77 23.86 -63.31
CA CYS A 12 -21.35 23.31 -62.09
C CYS A 12 -20.99 21.82 -61.90
N LEU A 13 -21.00 21.03 -62.98
CA LEU A 13 -20.64 19.61 -62.90
C LEU A 13 -19.18 19.41 -62.51
N ILE A 14 -18.27 20.24 -63.03
CA ILE A 14 -16.84 20.21 -62.68
C ILE A 14 -16.62 20.65 -61.23
N LEU A 15 -17.33 21.68 -60.75
CA LEU A 15 -17.29 22.12 -59.35
C LEU A 15 -17.84 21.07 -58.37
N VAL A 16 -18.90 20.37 -58.76
CA VAL A 16 -19.48 19.27 -57.97
C VAL A 16 -18.54 18.05 -57.96
N MET A 17 -17.93 17.70 -59.08
CA MET A 17 -16.94 16.61 -59.13
C MET A 17 -15.67 16.94 -58.33
N GLY A 18 -15.20 18.19 -58.39
CA GLY A 18 -14.04 18.66 -57.61
C GLY A 18 -14.30 18.69 -56.10
N SER A 19 -15.50 19.05 -55.67
CA SER A 19 -15.89 19.04 -54.24
C SER A 19 -16.10 17.63 -53.67
N ILE A 20 -16.53 16.67 -54.50
CA ILE A 20 -16.60 15.25 -54.13
C ILE A 20 -15.19 14.65 -54.01
N ALA A 21 -14.25 15.01 -54.90
CA ALA A 21 -12.87 14.53 -54.85
C ALA A 21 -12.10 15.04 -53.61
N LEU A 22 -12.36 16.28 -53.17
CA LEU A 22 -11.75 16.84 -51.95
C LEU A 22 -12.33 16.26 -50.64
N SER A 23 -13.56 15.74 -50.69
CA SER A 23 -14.25 15.15 -49.52
C SER A 23 -13.98 13.63 -49.36
N ALA A 24 -13.48 12.96 -50.40
CA ALA A 24 -13.23 11.52 -50.39
C ALA A 24 -11.90 11.09 -49.71
N CYS A 25 -10.98 12.03 -49.44
CA CYS A 25 -9.61 11.71 -48.98
C CYS A 25 -9.38 11.78 -47.46
N LYS A 26 -10.42 11.91 -46.62
CA LYS A 26 -10.23 11.94 -45.15
C LYS A 26 -10.74 10.72 -44.40
N LYS A 27 -11.48 9.81 -45.05
CA LYS A 27 -12.23 8.77 -44.34
C LYS A 27 -11.50 7.43 -44.19
N ASN A 28 -10.39 7.20 -44.90
CA ASN A 28 -9.67 5.93 -44.96
C ASN A 28 -8.13 6.09 -44.95
N LEU A 29 -7.59 7.04 -44.17
CA LEU A 29 -6.15 6.98 -43.88
C LEU A 29 -5.93 5.81 -42.92
N PRO A 30 -5.05 4.84 -43.22
CA PRO A 30 -4.70 3.81 -42.25
C PRO A 30 -4.17 4.50 -40.99
N ASP A 31 -4.62 4.05 -39.82
CA ASP A 31 -4.14 4.57 -38.54
C ASP A 31 -2.61 4.62 -38.54
N GLU A 32 -2.03 5.72 -38.05
CA GLU A 32 -0.58 5.87 -37.96
C GLU A 32 -0.01 4.67 -37.20
N ARG A 33 0.87 3.91 -37.87
CA ARG A 33 1.54 2.78 -37.26
C ARG A 33 2.52 3.31 -36.22
N LEU A 34 2.18 3.11 -34.96
CA LEU A 34 3.01 3.50 -33.82
C LEU A 34 4.31 2.67 -33.82
N SER A 35 5.43 3.26 -33.42
CA SER A 35 6.69 2.53 -33.33
C SER A 35 6.79 1.73 -32.03
N ILE A 36 7.45 0.59 -32.06
CA ILE A 36 7.96 -0.10 -30.87
C ILE A 36 9.47 -0.09 -30.96
N ALA A 37 10.12 0.52 -29.98
CA ALA A 37 11.56 0.68 -30.01
C ALA A 37 12.28 -0.55 -29.46
N ASN A 38 13.44 -0.86 -30.02
CA ASN A 38 14.25 -2.02 -29.63
C ASN A 38 14.82 -1.88 -28.21
N ASP A 39 15.04 -0.64 -27.75
CA ASP A 39 15.56 -0.28 -26.43
C ASP A 39 14.51 -0.26 -25.31
N SER A 40 13.24 -0.57 -25.61
CA SER A 40 12.23 -0.78 -24.58
C SER A 40 12.52 -2.04 -23.76
N GLN A 41 12.49 -1.95 -22.43
CA GLN A 41 12.88 -3.07 -21.55
C GLN A 41 12.33 -2.95 -20.13
N TYR A 42 12.16 -4.09 -19.47
CA TYR A 42 11.97 -4.16 -18.02
C TYR A 42 13.32 -4.03 -17.30
N THR A 43 13.35 -3.28 -16.20
CA THR A 43 14.54 -3.09 -15.35
C THR A 43 14.66 -4.15 -14.24
N GLN A 44 13.59 -4.91 -14.01
CA GLN A 44 13.50 -5.95 -12.99
C GLN A 44 12.78 -7.19 -13.53
N TYR A 45 13.33 -8.36 -13.25
CA TYR A 45 12.80 -9.66 -13.67
C TYR A 45 12.42 -10.57 -12.49
N LEU A 46 12.76 -10.21 -11.25
CA LEU A 46 12.39 -10.95 -10.04
C LEU A 46 11.49 -10.10 -9.13
N TYR A 47 10.28 -10.56 -8.86
CA TYR A 47 9.27 -9.89 -8.06
C TYR A 47 8.97 -10.69 -6.79
N GLN A 48 9.09 -10.04 -5.63
CA GLN A 48 8.96 -10.71 -4.32
C GLN A 48 7.99 -9.94 -3.41
N PRO A 49 6.69 -9.88 -3.75
CA PRO A 49 5.72 -9.18 -2.92
C PRO A 49 5.52 -9.91 -1.60
N VAL A 50 5.25 -9.16 -0.52
CA VAL A 50 4.77 -9.74 0.74
C VAL A 50 3.26 -9.94 0.61
N LEU A 51 2.80 -11.17 0.84
CA LEU A 51 1.37 -11.51 0.74
C LEU A 51 0.55 -10.83 1.84
N GLY A 52 -0.78 -10.78 1.66
CA GLY A 52 -1.72 -10.16 2.59
C GLY A 52 -1.71 -8.62 2.59
N ARG A 53 -1.02 -7.99 1.62
CA ARG A 53 -1.00 -6.54 1.41
C ARG A 53 -0.84 -6.21 -0.07
N ASN A 54 -1.32 -5.03 -0.46
CA ASN A 54 -1.13 -4.50 -1.80
C ASN A 54 0.35 -4.17 -2.01
N THR A 55 0.96 -4.70 -3.08
CA THR A 55 2.33 -4.38 -3.48
C THR A 55 2.35 -3.93 -4.93
N LEU A 56 2.69 -2.66 -5.15
CA LEU A 56 2.87 -2.07 -6.47
C LEU A 56 4.35 -2.06 -6.84
N PHE A 57 4.70 -2.65 -7.96
CA PHE A 57 6.01 -2.55 -8.58
C PHE A 57 5.98 -1.47 -9.67
N ALA A 58 6.22 -0.24 -9.25
CA ALA A 58 6.27 0.93 -10.13
C ALA A 58 7.68 1.15 -10.72
N ASN A 59 7.76 1.95 -11.78
CA ASN A 59 9.03 2.37 -12.40
C ASN A 59 9.94 1.20 -12.85
N ASN A 60 9.33 0.06 -13.17
CA ASN A 60 10.02 -1.17 -13.57
C ASN A 60 10.14 -1.34 -15.10
N PHE A 61 9.66 -0.37 -15.88
CA PHE A 61 9.64 -0.43 -17.34
C PHE A 61 10.22 0.85 -17.96
N GLN A 62 11.12 0.68 -18.92
CA GLN A 62 11.69 1.73 -19.75
C GLN A 62 11.06 1.69 -21.14
N TYR A 63 10.40 2.78 -21.53
CA TYR A 63 9.65 2.87 -22.78
C TYR A 63 10.54 3.01 -24.03
N GLY A 64 11.79 3.43 -23.89
CA GLY A 64 12.67 3.75 -25.01
C GLY A 64 12.05 4.80 -25.93
N ASN A 65 12.34 4.70 -27.22
CA ASN A 65 11.76 5.57 -28.25
C ASN A 65 10.40 5.06 -28.79
N SER A 66 9.67 4.24 -28.03
CA SER A 66 8.40 3.66 -28.48
C SER A 66 7.28 4.70 -28.48
N SER A 67 6.44 4.68 -29.52
CA SER A 67 5.24 5.52 -29.56
C SER A 67 4.16 4.99 -28.61
N ARG A 68 3.46 5.92 -27.94
CA ARG A 68 2.36 5.65 -26.99
C ARG A 68 1.01 5.89 -27.68
N PRO A 69 -0.08 5.22 -27.23
CA PRO A 69 -0.18 4.32 -26.08
C PRO A 69 0.46 2.95 -26.31
N LEU A 70 0.85 2.30 -25.21
CA LEU A 70 1.32 0.91 -25.18
C LEU A 70 0.39 0.11 -24.27
N ASP A 71 0.13 -1.13 -24.65
CA ASP A 71 -0.68 -2.08 -23.91
C ASP A 71 0.18 -3.24 -23.41
N PHE A 72 -0.04 -3.68 -22.18
CA PHE A 72 0.71 -4.73 -21.52
C PHE A 72 -0.22 -5.86 -21.06
N LYS A 73 0.25 -7.11 -21.21
CA LYS A 73 -0.47 -8.30 -20.76
C LYS A 73 0.50 -9.36 -20.24
N ILE A 74 0.17 -9.98 -19.10
CA ILE A 74 0.86 -11.18 -18.63
C ILE A 74 0.44 -12.37 -19.50
N VAL A 75 1.41 -13.13 -19.98
CA VAL A 75 1.21 -14.36 -20.74
C VAL A 75 2.04 -15.50 -20.16
N ASN A 76 1.65 -16.74 -20.45
CA ASN A 76 2.33 -17.96 -20.01
C ASN A 76 2.58 -18.03 -18.48
N MET A 77 1.63 -17.57 -17.66
CA MET A 77 1.72 -17.67 -16.20
C MET A 77 1.70 -19.14 -15.75
N ARG A 78 2.81 -19.56 -15.14
CA ARG A 78 3.05 -20.96 -14.75
C ARG A 78 3.84 -21.05 -13.46
N THR A 79 3.72 -22.15 -12.75
CA THR A 79 4.63 -22.49 -11.65
C THR A 79 6.05 -22.68 -12.19
N PHE A 80 7.05 -22.65 -11.31
CA PHE A 80 8.43 -22.87 -11.72
C PHE A 80 8.66 -24.20 -12.46
N ASN A 81 7.86 -25.23 -12.15
CA ASN A 81 7.94 -26.54 -12.77
C ASN A 81 7.23 -26.62 -14.14
N GLY A 82 6.57 -25.55 -14.58
CA GLY A 82 5.90 -25.48 -15.89
C GLY A 82 4.39 -25.65 -15.85
N GLU A 83 3.80 -26.09 -14.73
CA GLU A 83 2.34 -26.24 -14.60
C GLU A 83 1.62 -24.90 -14.68
N PRO A 84 0.44 -24.80 -15.34
CA PRO A 84 -0.37 -23.59 -15.30
C PRO A 84 -0.64 -23.11 -13.87
N ALA A 85 -0.65 -21.80 -13.65
CA ALA A 85 -0.91 -21.20 -12.33
C ALA A 85 -2.21 -20.36 -12.31
N PRO A 86 -3.39 -21.01 -12.47
CA PRO A 86 -4.68 -20.32 -12.52
C PRO A 86 -5.01 -19.58 -11.21
N GLU A 87 -4.43 -19.99 -10.08
CA GLU A 87 -4.61 -19.32 -8.80
C GLU A 87 -4.24 -17.83 -8.84
N LEU A 88 -3.29 -17.44 -9.70
CA LEU A 88 -2.83 -16.06 -9.88
C LEU A 88 -3.68 -15.26 -10.87
N THR A 89 -4.30 -15.93 -11.84
CA THR A 89 -5.03 -15.28 -12.94
C THR A 89 -6.55 -15.28 -12.77
N ASN A 90 -7.08 -16.13 -11.89
CA ASN A 90 -8.49 -16.08 -11.50
C ASN A 90 -8.83 -14.75 -10.82
N ASN A 91 -10.05 -14.28 -11.00
CA ASN A 91 -10.50 -13.01 -10.43
C ASN A 91 -10.98 -13.18 -8.99
N TYR A 92 -10.55 -12.27 -8.12
CA TYR A 92 -10.91 -12.22 -6.71
C TYR A 92 -11.44 -10.83 -6.35
N PRO A 93 -12.40 -10.75 -5.40
CA PRO A 93 -12.89 -9.47 -4.92
C PRO A 93 -11.78 -8.76 -4.12
N VAL A 94 -11.39 -7.58 -4.58
CA VAL A 94 -10.39 -6.72 -3.94
C VAL A 94 -10.99 -5.33 -3.69
N THR A 95 -10.53 -4.68 -2.62
CA THR A 95 -10.98 -3.32 -2.29
C THR A 95 -10.12 -2.29 -3.02
N VAL A 96 -10.77 -1.41 -3.78
CA VAL A 96 -10.12 -0.36 -4.58
C VAL A 96 -10.68 1.01 -4.20
N TRP A 97 -9.83 2.04 -4.20
CA TRP A 97 -10.25 3.41 -3.96
C TRP A 97 -10.90 4.01 -5.22
N LYS A 98 -12.11 4.56 -5.09
CA LYS A 98 -12.77 5.36 -6.13
C LYS A 98 -12.44 6.85 -6.04
N THR A 99 -12.23 7.32 -4.82
CA THR A 99 -11.87 8.70 -4.52
C THR A 99 -10.69 8.74 -3.56
N ALA A 100 -9.89 9.80 -3.64
CA ALA A 100 -8.71 9.95 -2.79
C ALA A 100 -9.08 9.93 -1.30
N TYR A 101 -8.31 9.16 -0.54
CA TYR A 101 -8.26 9.24 0.92
C TYR A 101 -7.17 10.23 1.32
N ASP A 102 -7.52 11.16 2.21
CA ASP A 102 -6.65 12.25 2.65
C ASP A 102 -6.52 12.34 4.18
N GLY A 103 -7.19 11.46 4.92
CA GLY A 103 -7.16 11.45 6.39
C GLY A 103 -8.04 12.53 7.03
N THR A 104 -8.91 13.19 6.27
CA THR A 104 -9.85 14.20 6.78
C THR A 104 -11.21 13.61 7.14
N GLU A 105 -11.45 12.36 6.77
CA GLU A 105 -12.70 11.62 7.02
C GLU A 105 -13.06 11.60 8.51
N LYS A 106 -14.37 11.57 8.80
CA LYS A 106 -14.90 11.69 10.18
C LYS A 106 -15.53 10.41 10.73
N SER A 107 -15.62 9.36 9.91
CA SER A 107 -16.16 8.06 10.33
C SER A 107 -15.65 6.94 9.44
N LEU A 108 -15.78 5.69 9.92
CA LEU A 108 -15.52 4.50 9.09
C LEU A 108 -16.40 4.47 7.84
N ALA A 109 -17.68 4.82 7.96
CA ALA A 109 -18.60 4.86 6.83
C ALA A 109 -18.15 5.84 5.75
N ALA A 110 -17.58 7.00 6.13
CA ALA A 110 -17.03 7.97 5.18
C ALA A 110 -15.82 7.40 4.42
N ILE A 111 -14.96 6.62 5.09
CA ILE A 111 -13.83 5.96 4.44
C ILE A 111 -14.30 4.85 3.50
N GLU A 112 -15.22 3.99 3.95
CA GLU A 112 -15.72 2.88 3.14
C GLU A 112 -16.55 3.36 1.93
N ALA A 113 -17.23 4.50 2.02
CA ALA A 113 -17.91 5.12 0.89
C ALA A 113 -16.95 5.57 -0.24
N LYS A 114 -15.66 5.76 0.07
CA LYS A 114 -14.62 6.07 -0.92
C LYS A 114 -14.04 4.82 -1.60
N ARG A 115 -14.45 3.64 -1.15
CA ARG A 115 -13.96 2.34 -1.62
C ARG A 115 -15.05 1.59 -2.38
N THR A 116 -14.63 0.72 -3.27
CA THR A 116 -15.51 -0.26 -3.92
C THR A 116 -14.84 -1.62 -3.90
N ILE A 117 -15.62 -2.67 -4.15
CA ILE A 117 -15.10 -3.98 -4.48
C ILE A 117 -15.01 -4.08 -6.01
N GLU A 118 -13.85 -4.50 -6.50
CA GLU A 118 -13.60 -4.83 -7.90
C GLU A 118 -13.01 -6.24 -7.99
N ASN A 119 -13.22 -6.91 -9.12
CA ASN A 119 -12.72 -8.25 -9.35
C ASN A 119 -11.42 -8.19 -10.15
N HIS A 120 -10.30 -8.56 -9.54
CA HIS A 120 -8.98 -8.55 -10.15
C HIS A 120 -8.27 -9.90 -10.01
N PRO A 121 -7.39 -10.27 -10.95
CA PRO A 121 -6.38 -11.31 -10.72
C PRO A 121 -5.55 -11.00 -9.48
N LEU A 122 -5.01 -12.03 -8.79
CA LEU A 122 -4.13 -11.76 -7.64
C LEU A 122 -2.85 -11.03 -8.05
N PHE A 123 -2.32 -11.37 -9.22
CA PHE A 123 -1.15 -10.75 -9.79
C PHE A 123 -1.43 -10.30 -11.23
N GLU A 124 -1.34 -9.00 -11.46
CA GLU A 124 -1.66 -8.39 -12.76
C GLU A 124 -0.58 -7.41 -13.21
N VAL A 125 -0.56 -7.15 -14.52
CA VAL A 125 0.15 -6.02 -15.11
C VAL A 125 -0.86 -4.93 -15.43
N ARG A 126 -0.55 -3.69 -15.08
CA ARG A 126 -1.39 -2.54 -15.41
C ARG A 126 -1.35 -2.29 -16.92
N PRO A 127 -2.50 -2.29 -17.61
CA PRO A 127 -2.55 -2.34 -19.07
C PRO A 127 -1.75 -1.26 -19.78
N HIS A 128 -1.64 -0.05 -19.24
CA HIS A 128 -0.99 1.08 -19.94
C HIS A 128 0.35 1.54 -19.35
N SER A 129 0.80 0.95 -18.25
CA SER A 129 2.06 1.34 -17.59
C SER A 129 3.10 0.22 -17.52
N GLY A 130 2.69 -1.04 -17.67
CA GLY A 130 3.59 -2.19 -17.52
C GLY A 130 3.99 -2.47 -16.07
N GLU A 131 3.45 -1.72 -15.11
CA GLU A 131 3.66 -1.92 -13.68
C GLU A 131 2.95 -3.18 -13.19
N PHE A 132 3.51 -3.87 -12.20
CA PHE A 132 2.86 -5.04 -11.62
C PHE A 132 2.19 -4.72 -10.29
N MET A 133 1.05 -5.36 -10.06
CA MET A 133 0.31 -5.27 -8.81
C MET A 133 0.09 -6.67 -8.24
N MET A 134 0.49 -6.87 -6.98
CA MET A 134 0.02 -7.99 -6.16
C MET A 134 -1.06 -7.46 -5.23
N TRP A 135 -2.26 -8.01 -5.32
CA TRP A 135 -3.40 -7.60 -4.49
C TRP A 135 -3.39 -8.25 -3.11
N ALA A 136 -3.90 -7.52 -2.12
CA ALA A 136 -3.92 -7.94 -0.71
C ALA A 136 -4.76 -9.20 -0.44
N ALA A 137 -5.62 -9.60 -1.38
CA ALA A 137 -6.35 -10.88 -1.30
C ALA A 137 -5.43 -12.11 -1.38
N ALA A 138 -4.24 -11.95 -1.96
CA ALA A 138 -3.27 -13.04 -2.10
C ALA A 138 -2.72 -13.46 -0.73
N ASN A 139 -2.77 -14.76 -0.45
CA ASN A 139 -2.32 -15.37 0.80
C ASN A 139 -1.63 -16.71 0.52
N SER A 140 -0.80 -17.19 1.45
CA SER A 140 0.05 -18.38 1.29
C SER A 140 -0.72 -19.70 1.27
N ASN A 141 -2.03 -19.69 1.55
CA ASN A 141 -2.89 -20.84 1.30
C ASN A 141 -3.36 -20.93 -0.16
N MET A 142 -3.34 -19.82 -0.89
CA MET A 142 -3.78 -19.74 -2.29
C MET A 142 -2.62 -19.77 -3.27
N VAL A 143 -1.48 -19.18 -2.92
CA VAL A 143 -0.31 -19.05 -3.80
C VAL A 143 0.95 -19.62 -3.16
N LYS A 144 1.84 -20.15 -3.99
CA LYS A 144 3.16 -20.63 -3.56
C LYS A 144 4.00 -19.47 -3.06
N ALA A 145 4.27 -19.46 -1.76
CA ALA A 145 5.18 -18.52 -1.13
C ALA A 145 6.57 -19.16 -0.94
N GLN A 146 7.60 -18.33 -0.76
CA GLN A 146 8.94 -18.78 -0.39
C GLN A 146 8.88 -19.69 0.85
N PRO A 147 9.75 -20.72 0.95
CA PRO A 147 10.96 -20.96 0.15
C PRO A 147 10.75 -21.58 -1.23
N ASP A 148 9.50 -21.82 -1.68
CA ASP A 148 9.21 -22.31 -3.02
C ASP A 148 9.86 -21.43 -4.11
N SER A 149 10.15 -22.04 -5.26
CA SER A 149 10.70 -21.33 -6.42
C SER A 149 9.69 -20.43 -7.12
N GLY A 150 8.42 -20.52 -6.73
CA GLY A 150 7.34 -19.63 -7.13
C GLY A 150 6.91 -19.88 -8.56
N TYR A 151 6.86 -18.80 -9.32
CA TYR A 151 6.21 -18.73 -10.62
C TYR A 151 7.11 -18.11 -11.67
N VAL A 152 6.83 -18.48 -12.92
CA VAL A 152 7.44 -17.91 -14.12
C VAL A 152 6.34 -17.37 -15.01
N PHE A 153 6.57 -16.20 -15.60
CA PHE A 153 5.66 -15.61 -16.55
C PHE A 153 6.41 -14.80 -17.60
N ASP A 154 5.71 -14.47 -18.67
CA ASP A 154 6.19 -13.61 -19.72
C ASP A 154 5.23 -12.41 -19.84
N VAL A 155 5.67 -11.36 -20.51
CA VAL A 155 4.87 -10.16 -20.75
C VAL A 155 4.82 -9.86 -22.23
N GLU A 156 3.62 -9.68 -22.75
CA GLU A 156 3.37 -9.10 -24.07
C GLU A 156 3.21 -7.58 -23.91
N MET A 157 3.94 -6.81 -24.72
CA MET A 157 3.74 -5.39 -24.93
C MET A 157 3.30 -5.16 -26.38
N SER A 158 2.26 -4.37 -26.60
CA SER A 158 1.70 -4.12 -27.93
C SER A 158 1.26 -2.68 -28.15
N ASN A 159 1.22 -2.25 -29.41
CA ASN A 159 0.50 -1.06 -29.88
C ASN A 159 0.00 -1.30 -31.33
N SER A 160 -0.51 -0.27 -32.00
CA SER A 160 -1.02 -0.39 -33.38
C SER A 160 0.05 -0.84 -34.41
N GLY A 161 1.34 -0.69 -34.11
CA GLY A 161 2.42 -1.04 -35.03
C GLY A 161 3.06 -2.42 -34.79
N GLY A 162 2.83 -3.08 -33.65
CA GLY A 162 3.38 -4.40 -33.41
C GLY A 162 3.25 -4.93 -31.99
N ARG A 163 4.03 -5.99 -31.71
CA ARG A 163 4.11 -6.67 -30.42
C ARG A 163 5.55 -7.01 -30.08
N LYS A 164 5.89 -7.00 -28.80
CA LYS A 164 7.18 -7.41 -28.25
C LYS A 164 6.94 -8.25 -27.00
N TYR A 165 7.73 -9.31 -26.84
CA TYR A 165 7.64 -10.21 -25.68
C TYR A 165 8.86 -10.06 -24.79
N TYR A 166 8.63 -10.03 -23.48
CA TYR A 166 9.66 -10.12 -22.46
C TYR A 166 9.45 -11.43 -21.71
N GLN A 167 10.49 -12.26 -21.63
CA GLN A 167 10.36 -13.64 -21.17
C GLN A 167 11.04 -13.87 -19.82
N ASN A 168 10.65 -14.95 -19.15
CA ASN A 168 11.33 -15.52 -17.98
C ASN A 168 11.32 -14.62 -16.72
N PHE A 169 10.23 -13.89 -16.51
CA PHE A 169 9.99 -13.18 -15.25
C PHE A 169 9.79 -14.18 -14.13
N ARG A 170 10.16 -13.80 -12.91
CA ARG A 170 10.09 -14.61 -11.70
C ARG A 170 9.19 -13.93 -10.69
N LEU A 171 8.19 -14.62 -10.19
CA LEU A 171 7.39 -14.18 -9.04
C LEU A 171 7.64 -15.15 -7.89
N ARG A 172 8.21 -14.64 -6.79
CA ARG A 172 8.53 -15.41 -5.57
C ARG A 172 7.94 -14.71 -4.35
N PRO A 173 6.62 -14.84 -4.11
CA PRO A 173 5.94 -14.17 -3.02
C PRO A 173 6.51 -14.56 -1.65
N LEU A 174 6.59 -13.60 -0.74
CA LEU A 174 6.92 -13.82 0.67
C LEU A 174 5.64 -14.06 1.46
N ARG A 175 5.72 -14.80 2.58
CA ARG A 175 4.59 -15.05 3.47
C ARG A 175 4.06 -13.77 4.09
N GLU A 176 2.79 -13.84 4.50
CA GLU A 176 2.06 -12.73 5.10
C GLU A 176 2.70 -12.30 6.40
N ARG A 177 2.91 -10.98 6.52
CA ARG A 177 3.26 -10.33 7.78
C ARG A 177 2.10 -9.39 8.13
N PRO A 178 1.27 -9.72 9.13
CA PRO A 178 0.04 -8.97 9.42
C PRO A 178 0.27 -7.51 9.80
N TYR A 179 1.47 -7.18 10.30
CA TYR A 179 1.87 -5.85 10.74
C TYR A 179 3.35 -5.58 10.42
N GLU A 180 3.77 -4.32 10.50
CA GLU A 180 5.17 -3.90 10.51
C GLU A 180 5.40 -2.85 11.62
N PRO A 181 6.61 -2.75 12.20
CA PRO A 181 7.69 -3.73 12.10
C PRO A 181 7.21 -5.08 12.63
N SER A 182 7.61 -6.18 11.97
CA SER A 182 7.20 -7.53 12.36
C SER A 182 8.37 -8.38 12.84
N ASN A 183 8.09 -9.16 13.87
CA ASN A 183 8.92 -10.21 14.44
C ASN A 183 8.73 -11.58 13.77
N LEU A 184 8.14 -11.62 12.57
CA LEU A 184 7.95 -12.84 11.79
C LEU A 184 8.93 -12.85 10.62
N ASP A 185 9.55 -13.99 10.40
CA ASP A 185 10.39 -14.24 9.24
C ASP A 185 9.51 -14.37 7.98
N PRO A 186 9.74 -13.59 6.91
CA PRO A 186 8.90 -13.57 5.72
C PRO A 186 9.01 -14.82 4.83
N ILE A 187 9.95 -15.72 5.09
CA ILE A 187 10.15 -16.96 4.30
C ILE A 187 9.50 -18.14 5.05
N THR A 188 9.87 -18.33 6.30
CA THR A 188 9.43 -19.45 7.14
C THR A 188 8.10 -19.18 7.84
N GLY A 189 7.72 -17.91 8.03
CA GLY A 189 6.56 -17.50 8.83
C GLY A 189 6.77 -17.65 10.34
N GLN A 190 7.97 -18.04 10.79
CA GLN A 190 8.27 -18.27 12.21
C GLN A 190 8.59 -16.96 12.94
N GLY A 191 8.28 -16.91 14.23
CA GLY A 191 8.65 -15.80 15.10
C GLY A 191 10.16 -15.75 15.33
N THR A 192 10.81 -14.66 14.92
CA THR A 192 12.24 -14.40 15.15
C THR A 192 12.50 -13.74 16.51
N SER A 193 11.46 -13.16 17.11
CA SER A 193 11.46 -12.53 18.43
C SER A 193 10.05 -12.59 19.01
N VAL A 194 9.91 -12.38 20.32
CA VAL A 194 8.60 -12.25 20.99
C VAL A 194 7.98 -10.87 20.82
N SER A 195 8.77 -9.87 20.46
CA SER A 195 8.36 -8.46 20.37
C SER A 195 9.09 -7.71 19.27
N VAL A 196 8.61 -6.50 18.99
CA VAL A 196 9.35 -5.48 18.24
C VAL A 196 9.70 -4.31 19.14
N ASN A 197 10.42 -3.32 18.61
CA ASN A 197 10.94 -2.19 19.36
C ASN A 197 10.16 -0.91 19.01
N PRO A 198 9.97 0.03 19.96
CA PRO A 198 9.48 1.36 19.63
C PRO A 198 10.46 2.10 18.71
N THR A 199 9.96 3.15 18.05
CA THR A 199 10.77 3.99 17.16
C THR A 199 11.71 4.89 17.94
N SER A 200 11.23 5.48 19.04
CA SER A 200 12.06 6.30 19.92
C SER A 200 11.48 6.36 21.34
N VAL A 201 12.35 6.49 22.32
CA VAL A 201 12.02 6.66 23.73
C VAL A 201 12.86 7.77 24.31
N PHE A 202 12.20 8.73 24.96
CA PHE A 202 12.83 9.73 25.81
C PHE A 202 12.07 9.80 27.13
N ILE A 203 12.32 8.79 27.96
CA ILE A 203 11.66 8.58 29.25
C ILE A 203 12.74 8.15 30.24
N THR A 204 12.78 8.77 31.41
CA THR A 204 13.59 8.31 32.53
C THR A 204 12.79 7.29 33.34
N GLY A 205 13.39 6.15 33.66
CA GLY A 205 12.83 5.14 34.55
C GLY A 205 12.88 5.59 36.01
N GLU A 206 12.10 4.95 36.88
CA GLU A 206 12.10 5.26 38.32
C GLU A 206 13.46 5.08 39.00
N ARG A 207 14.34 4.21 38.47
CA ARG A 207 15.72 4.04 38.93
C ARG A 207 16.67 5.14 38.44
N GLY A 208 16.15 6.17 37.77
CA GLY A 208 16.89 7.35 37.33
C GLY A 208 17.66 7.19 36.01
N GLN A 209 17.58 6.03 35.36
CA GLN A 209 18.24 5.78 34.07
C GLN A 209 17.30 6.11 32.91
N LEU A 210 17.85 6.63 31.81
CA LEU A 210 17.08 6.81 30.58
C LEU A 210 16.75 5.44 29.98
N LEU A 211 15.49 5.24 29.62
CA LEU A 211 15.03 4.01 28.97
C LEU A 211 15.46 3.98 27.51
N ASN A 212 15.89 2.82 27.03
CA ASN A 212 16.26 2.59 25.65
C ASN A 212 15.22 1.75 24.87
N THR A 213 15.25 1.88 23.54
CA THR A 213 14.28 1.24 22.64
C THR A 213 14.45 -0.28 22.48
N ARG A 214 15.61 -0.87 22.81
CA ARG A 214 15.89 -2.28 22.51
C ARG A 214 15.70 -3.20 23.72
N ASP A 215 16.18 -2.77 24.88
CA ASP A 215 16.25 -3.63 26.07
C ASP A 215 15.18 -3.28 27.10
N ASP A 216 14.73 -2.01 27.15
CA ASP A 216 13.88 -1.52 28.22
C ASP A 216 12.40 -1.45 27.84
N VAL A 217 12.09 -1.29 26.55
CA VAL A 217 10.70 -1.17 26.07
C VAL A 217 10.46 -2.11 24.90
N GLN A 218 9.45 -2.97 25.06
CA GLN A 218 9.02 -3.91 24.02
C GLN A 218 7.62 -3.54 23.52
N VAL A 219 7.37 -3.74 22.23
CA VAL A 219 6.07 -3.56 21.60
C VAL A 219 5.52 -4.90 21.16
N LEU A 220 4.35 -5.25 21.68
CA LEU A 220 3.67 -6.53 21.43
C LEU A 220 2.41 -6.28 20.62
N PHE A 221 2.28 -6.99 19.50
CA PHE A 221 1.05 -7.02 18.71
C PHE A 221 0.26 -8.27 19.04
N LYS A 222 -1.05 -8.11 19.27
CA LYS A 222 -1.97 -9.22 19.46
C LYS A 222 -3.26 -8.99 18.71
N LYS A 223 -3.62 -9.91 17.82
CA LYS A 223 -4.96 -9.95 17.24
C LYS A 223 -5.90 -10.67 18.21
N VAL A 224 -6.95 -9.98 18.68
CA VAL A 224 -7.91 -10.49 19.68
C VAL A 224 -9.30 -10.74 19.11
N GLY A 225 -9.54 -10.32 17.87
CA GLY A 225 -10.83 -10.47 17.19
C GLY A 225 -10.75 -10.13 15.70
N ASN A 226 -11.89 -10.19 15.03
CA ASN A 226 -12.03 -9.98 13.58
C ASN A 226 -12.77 -8.67 13.22
N GLY A 227 -12.97 -7.78 14.19
CA GLY A 227 -13.60 -6.48 14.00
C GLY A 227 -12.68 -5.43 13.40
N ASN A 228 -12.92 -4.18 13.80
CA ASN A 228 -12.30 -2.98 13.25
C ASN A 228 -11.75 -2.10 14.39
N SER A 229 -10.94 -2.66 15.29
CA SER A 229 -10.45 -1.89 16.43
C SER A 229 -8.95 -1.94 16.64
N LEU A 230 -8.41 -0.83 17.12
CA LEU A 230 -7.03 -0.69 17.55
C LEU A 230 -7.00 -0.23 19.00
N THR A 231 -6.34 -1.00 19.84
CA THR A 231 -6.24 -0.74 21.28
C THR A 231 -4.77 -0.55 21.66
N PHE A 232 -4.45 0.53 22.35
CA PHE A 232 -3.14 0.74 22.97
C PHE A 232 -3.20 0.41 24.46
N LYS A 233 -2.19 -0.33 24.93
CA LYS A 233 -1.99 -0.69 26.34
C LYS A 233 -0.56 -0.38 26.75
N PHE A 234 -0.37 -0.16 28.04
CA PHE A 234 0.94 0.09 28.64
C PHE A 234 1.07 -0.83 29.85
N ALA A 235 2.23 -1.46 29.99
CA ALA A 235 2.48 -2.41 31.05
C ALA A 235 3.82 -2.13 31.73
N ASP A 236 3.87 -2.21 33.05
CA ASP A 236 5.11 -2.07 33.83
C ASP A 236 5.96 -3.35 33.82
N THR A 237 7.04 -3.34 34.59
CA THR A 237 8.00 -4.46 34.68
C THR A 237 7.36 -5.76 35.18
N LEU A 238 6.26 -5.67 35.92
CA LEU A 238 5.51 -6.80 36.47
C LEU A 238 4.26 -7.13 35.62
N SER A 239 4.15 -6.53 34.43
CA SER A 239 2.98 -6.63 33.54
C SER A 239 1.69 -6.04 34.11
N ASN A 240 1.77 -5.18 35.15
CA ASN A 240 0.60 -4.47 35.62
C ASN A 240 0.23 -3.36 34.62
N PRO A 241 -1.06 -3.09 34.39
CA PRO A 241 -1.49 -1.99 33.53
C PRO A 241 -1.00 -0.64 34.06
N ILE A 242 -0.44 0.18 33.16
CA ILE A 242 -0.16 1.59 33.40
C ILE A 242 -1.33 2.39 32.84
N ASP A 243 -1.95 3.22 33.68
CA ASP A 243 -3.04 4.10 33.28
C ASP A 243 -2.63 5.02 32.12
N PRO A 244 -3.29 4.95 30.96
CA PRO A 244 -3.04 5.85 29.83
C PRO A 244 -3.11 7.34 30.22
N ASN A 245 -3.88 7.72 31.24
CA ASN A 245 -3.93 9.11 31.73
C ASN A 245 -2.58 9.62 32.25
N LYS A 246 -1.64 8.74 32.62
CA LYS A 246 -0.27 9.16 32.97
C LYS A 246 0.49 9.75 31.78
N PHE A 247 0.10 9.42 30.55
CA PHE A 247 0.57 10.10 29.34
C PHE A 247 -0.30 11.34 29.05
N ALA A 248 -0.37 12.25 30.03
CA ALA A 248 -1.31 13.37 30.07
C ALA A 248 -1.13 14.41 28.95
N ALA A 249 0.07 14.49 28.34
CA ALA A 249 0.35 15.42 27.24
C ALA A 249 0.07 14.82 25.85
N THR A 250 -0.50 13.62 25.79
CA THR A 250 -0.88 12.96 24.53
C THR A 250 -2.20 13.52 24.01
N ASP A 251 -2.24 13.91 22.74
CA ASP A 251 -3.49 14.20 22.04
C ASP A 251 -4.19 12.89 21.66
N TRP A 252 -4.89 12.31 22.63
CA TRP A 252 -5.59 11.03 22.45
C TRP A 252 -6.67 11.09 21.36
N ALA A 253 -7.31 12.24 21.16
CA ALA A 253 -8.38 12.38 20.18
C ALA A 253 -7.86 12.35 18.74
N ASN A 254 -6.61 12.80 18.50
CA ASN A 254 -5.99 12.83 17.18
C ASN A 254 -4.74 11.93 17.06
N LEU A 255 -4.57 10.95 17.94
CA LEU A 255 -3.39 10.10 17.98
C LEU A 255 -3.23 9.23 16.71
N VAL A 256 -4.35 8.72 16.22
CA VAL A 256 -4.46 7.88 15.01
C VAL A 256 -5.69 8.31 14.22
N HIS A 257 -5.78 7.91 12.94
CA HIS A 257 -7.03 8.07 12.19
C HIS A 257 -8.06 7.03 12.65
N GLY A 258 -8.57 7.23 13.86
CA GLY A 258 -9.54 6.36 14.50
C GLY A 258 -10.72 7.16 15.02
N PHE A 259 -11.83 6.45 15.23
CA PHE A 259 -13.12 7.00 15.61
C PHE A 259 -13.59 6.37 16.93
N ASN A 260 -14.61 6.96 17.54
CA ASN A 260 -15.29 6.39 18.72
C ASN A 260 -14.31 5.98 19.82
N MET A 261 -13.40 6.90 20.19
CA MET A 261 -12.37 6.63 21.19
C MET A 261 -12.99 6.29 22.55
N VAL A 262 -12.60 5.15 23.11
CA VAL A 262 -12.95 4.73 24.47
C VAL A 262 -11.66 4.56 25.28
N LYS A 263 -11.52 5.31 26.36
CA LYS A 263 -10.36 5.28 27.25
C LYS A 263 -10.78 4.92 28.67
N ASP A 264 -10.07 3.97 29.27
CA ASP A 264 -10.19 3.60 30.68
C ASP A 264 -8.80 3.55 31.33
N ALA A 265 -8.73 3.14 32.60
CA ALA A 265 -7.49 3.08 33.38
C ALA A 265 -6.47 2.01 32.93
N GLY A 266 -6.79 1.18 31.92
CA GLY A 266 -5.90 0.14 31.41
C GLY A 266 -5.62 0.22 29.92
N LYS A 267 -6.45 0.94 29.14
CA LYS A 267 -6.32 0.97 27.67
C LYS A 267 -6.98 2.18 27.02
N VAL A 268 -6.59 2.43 25.77
CA VAL A 268 -7.27 3.35 24.85
C VAL A 268 -7.62 2.59 23.57
N LYS A 269 -8.91 2.55 23.23
CA LYS A 269 -9.44 1.84 22.06
C LYS A 269 -10.02 2.82 21.05
N TYR A 270 -9.79 2.55 19.77
CA TYR A 270 -10.34 3.26 18.63
C TYR A 270 -11.01 2.28 17.67
N GLU A 271 -12.01 2.73 16.94
CA GLU A 271 -12.46 2.10 15.71
C GLU A 271 -11.62 2.61 14.54
N VAL A 272 -11.13 1.72 13.68
CA VAL A 272 -10.16 2.05 12.62
C VAL A 272 -10.48 1.33 11.31
N ALA A 273 -10.11 1.96 10.20
CA ALA A 273 -10.16 1.34 8.89
C ALA A 273 -8.85 0.63 8.59
N TYR A 274 -8.91 -0.48 7.84
CA TYR A 274 -7.74 -1.25 7.41
C TYR A 274 -7.49 -1.07 5.91
N PRO A 275 -6.24 -1.20 5.44
CA PRO A 275 -5.01 -1.31 6.25
C PRO A 275 -4.73 -0.02 7.06
N ILE A 276 -3.79 -0.10 8.00
CA ILE A 276 -3.27 1.05 8.76
C ILE A 276 -1.83 1.29 8.30
N PRO A 277 -1.48 2.48 7.78
CA PRO A 277 -2.41 3.52 7.33
C PRO A 277 -3.22 3.06 6.11
N CYS A 278 -4.35 3.72 5.85
CA CYS A 278 -5.29 3.36 4.78
C CYS A 278 -4.73 3.56 3.36
N SER A 279 -3.79 4.48 3.20
CA SER A 279 -3.02 4.69 1.98
C SER A 279 -1.60 5.15 2.34
N ALA A 280 -0.67 4.98 1.40
CA ALA A 280 0.68 5.57 1.49
C ALA A 280 0.66 7.05 1.07
N TYR A 281 -0.24 7.83 1.67
CA TYR A 281 -0.35 9.26 1.46
C TYR A 281 -0.04 10.00 2.77
N PRO A 282 0.80 11.04 2.77
CA PRO A 282 1.09 11.81 3.97
C PRO A 282 -0.17 12.44 4.56
N THR A 283 -0.48 12.08 5.81
CA THR A 283 -1.54 12.69 6.63
C THR A 283 -0.97 13.10 7.98
N LYS A 284 -1.75 13.78 8.81
CA LYS A 284 -1.35 14.11 10.18
C LYS A 284 -1.14 12.88 11.09
N TYR A 285 -1.57 11.69 10.66
CA TYR A 285 -1.50 10.44 11.43
C TYR A 285 -0.37 9.50 10.96
N THR A 286 0.40 9.91 9.96
CA THR A 286 1.43 9.09 9.33
C THR A 286 2.81 9.71 9.49
N THR A 287 3.84 8.97 9.11
CA THR A 287 5.17 9.52 8.83
C THR A 287 5.11 10.56 7.72
N LEU A 288 6.18 11.35 7.57
CA LEU A 288 6.30 12.38 6.53
C LEU A 288 6.12 11.83 5.11
N SER A 289 6.52 10.57 4.87
CA SER A 289 6.33 9.90 3.58
C SER A 289 4.92 9.32 3.39
N GLY A 290 4.12 9.18 4.45
CA GLY A 290 2.81 8.53 4.42
C GLY A 290 2.85 7.00 4.57
N ASP A 291 4.04 6.38 4.50
CA ASP A 291 4.16 4.93 4.41
C ASP A 291 3.74 4.19 5.69
N GLN A 292 3.83 4.83 6.85
CA GLN A 292 3.53 4.20 8.14
C GLN A 292 2.64 5.11 8.99
N ALA A 293 1.77 4.53 9.81
CA ALA A 293 1.11 5.27 10.88
C ALA A 293 2.15 5.64 11.94
N SER A 294 2.01 6.80 12.59
CA SER A 294 2.93 7.25 13.63
C SER A 294 2.15 7.70 14.85
N VAL A 295 2.48 7.11 16.00
CA VAL A 295 1.90 7.49 17.30
C VAL A 295 2.99 7.98 18.24
N VAL A 296 2.66 8.98 19.05
CA VAL A 296 3.57 9.53 20.05
C VAL A 296 2.82 9.79 21.35
N PHE A 297 3.16 9.01 22.37
CA PHE A 297 2.64 9.15 23.73
C PHE A 297 3.55 10.10 24.51
N ARG A 298 2.98 11.06 25.22
CA ARG A 298 3.71 12.15 25.87
C ARG A 298 3.26 12.38 27.29
N PHE A 299 4.19 12.76 28.15
CA PHE A 299 3.92 13.37 29.44
C PHE A 299 5.02 14.38 29.78
N ASN A 300 4.72 15.27 30.71
CA ASN A 300 5.70 16.22 31.22
C ASN A 300 5.94 15.92 32.69
N ARG A 301 7.19 16.05 33.13
CA ARG A 301 7.57 16.02 34.54
C ARG A 301 8.58 17.13 34.83
N GLN A 302 8.70 17.55 36.09
CA GLN A 302 9.80 18.41 36.52
C GLN A 302 11.00 17.53 36.87
N ALA A 303 12.10 17.73 36.15
CA ALA A 303 13.37 17.10 36.44
C ALA A 303 14.19 17.94 37.42
N PHE A 304 15.28 17.37 37.93
CA PHE A 304 16.25 18.05 38.78
C PHE A 304 16.59 19.47 38.28
N GLY A 305 16.61 20.44 39.19
CA GLY A 305 16.85 21.85 38.86
C GLY A 305 15.63 22.60 38.33
N ASN A 306 14.40 22.11 38.60
CA ASN A 306 13.14 22.72 38.17
C ASN A 306 12.97 22.82 36.64
N ILE A 307 13.64 21.97 35.88
CA ILE A 307 13.55 21.96 34.41
C ILE A 307 12.36 21.10 34.00
N GLN A 308 11.45 21.65 33.20
CA GLN A 308 10.36 20.87 32.62
C GLN A 308 10.90 19.90 31.55
N GLN A 309 10.80 18.60 31.81
CA GLN A 309 11.19 17.55 30.88
C GLN A 309 9.97 17.07 30.08
N LYS A 310 10.04 17.19 28.75
CA LYS A 310 9.02 16.70 27.81
C LYS A 310 9.34 15.26 27.42
N CYS A 311 8.71 14.30 28.10
CA CYS A 311 8.96 12.88 27.90
C CYS A 311 8.07 12.33 26.78
N PHE A 312 8.61 11.37 26.00
CA PHE A 312 7.84 10.74 24.94
C PHE A 312 8.24 9.30 24.62
N LEU A 313 7.29 8.56 24.05
CA LEU A 313 7.45 7.25 23.44
C LEU A 313 6.80 7.31 22.05
N SER A 314 7.56 7.08 20.99
CA SER A 314 7.03 7.06 19.62
C SER A 314 7.12 5.69 18.98
N PHE A 315 6.17 5.41 18.10
CA PHE A 315 6.12 4.16 17.36
C PHE A 315 5.51 4.35 15.97
N ASN A 316 6.27 3.95 14.96
CA ASN A 316 5.82 3.87 13.58
C ASN A 316 5.44 2.43 13.26
N PHE A 317 4.28 2.23 12.66
CA PHE A 317 3.78 0.89 12.37
C PHE A 317 2.81 0.84 11.20
N ASN A 318 2.59 -0.38 10.74
CA ASN A 318 1.57 -0.74 9.78
C ASN A 318 0.78 -1.92 10.29
N ILE A 319 -0.51 -2.00 9.96
CA ILE A 319 -1.32 -3.21 10.15
C ILE A 319 -2.08 -3.48 8.85
N TYR A 320 -1.74 -4.58 8.19
CA TYR A 320 -2.31 -4.94 6.90
C TYR A 320 -3.53 -5.86 7.06
N GLN A 321 -3.48 -6.76 8.04
CA GLN A 321 -4.57 -7.69 8.27
C GLN A 321 -5.68 -7.04 9.10
N LYS A 322 -6.90 -7.04 8.57
CA LYS A 322 -8.10 -6.60 9.30
C LYS A 322 -8.32 -7.43 10.58
N GLY A 323 -8.68 -6.75 11.67
CA GLY A 323 -9.10 -7.38 12.92
C GLY A 323 -9.19 -6.41 14.09
N ASP A 324 -9.43 -6.95 15.27
CA ASP A 324 -9.27 -6.24 16.54
C ASP A 324 -7.84 -6.46 17.03
N TRP A 325 -7.05 -5.39 17.01
CA TRP A 325 -5.64 -5.42 17.36
C TRP A 325 -5.38 -4.71 18.68
N GLU A 326 -4.52 -5.31 19.50
CA GLU A 326 -3.94 -4.71 20.68
C GLU A 326 -2.43 -4.50 20.46
N ILE A 327 -1.96 -3.28 20.70
CA ILE A 327 -0.54 -2.93 20.75
C ILE A 327 -0.20 -2.59 22.21
N THR A 328 0.64 -3.42 22.81
CA THR A 328 1.08 -3.23 24.20
C THR A 328 2.52 -2.74 24.23
N PHE A 329 2.75 -1.60 24.88
CA PHE A 329 4.06 -1.09 25.22
C PHE A 329 4.45 -1.58 26.60
N TRP A 330 5.35 -2.55 26.63
CA TRP A 330 5.81 -3.19 27.86
C TRP A 330 7.16 -2.63 28.29
N PHE A 331 7.19 -1.99 29.45
CA PHE A 331 8.38 -1.44 30.09
C PHE A 331 9.06 -2.54 30.92
N LYS A 332 9.96 -3.28 30.29
CA LYS A 332 10.51 -4.55 30.80
C LYS A 332 11.48 -4.39 31.96
N ARG A 333 12.38 -3.39 31.88
CA ARG A 333 13.49 -3.25 32.84
C ARG A 333 13.18 -2.30 34.00
N ASP A 334 12.49 -1.22 33.70
CA ASP A 334 12.13 -0.19 34.67
C ASP A 334 10.85 0.53 34.22
N LYS A 335 10.05 0.99 35.17
CA LYS A 335 8.80 1.70 34.85
C LYS A 335 9.06 3.19 34.62
N PRO A 336 8.28 3.87 33.76
CA PRO A 336 8.42 5.30 33.54
C PRO A 336 8.27 6.09 34.84
N LYS A 337 9.21 7.00 35.11
CA LYS A 337 9.08 7.96 36.20
C LYS A 337 8.14 9.09 35.76
N PHE A 338 6.89 9.00 36.19
CA PHE A 338 5.89 10.05 35.92
C PHE A 338 5.97 11.21 36.91
N ASP A 339 6.48 10.96 38.12
CA ASP A 339 6.56 11.94 39.18
C ASP A 339 7.72 12.93 38.98
N ASN A 340 7.58 14.11 39.59
CA ASN A 340 8.61 15.14 39.64
C ASN A 340 9.79 14.71 40.53
N ASP A 341 10.97 15.27 40.28
CA ASP A 341 12.18 15.07 41.08
C ASP A 341 12.19 15.91 42.37
#